data_AF-A0A1I6UMS5-F1
#
_entry.id   AF-A0A1I6UMS5-F1
#
_cell.length_a   1.000
_cell.length_b   1.000
_cell.length_c   1.000
_cell.angle_alpha   90.00
_cell.angle_beta   90.00
_cell.angle_gamma   90.00
#
_symmetry.space_group_name_H-M   'P 1'
#
loop_
_entity.id
_entity.type
_entity.pdbx_description
1 polymer ?
#
loop_
_entity_poly.entity_id
_entity_poly.type
_entity_poly.pdbx_seq_one_letter_code
_entity_poly.pdbx_strand_id
1 'polypeptide(L)'
;MGWILAALLIFIFQIATILALEYRRPAKTVAWLLILFVLPVIGFVMYYFLAQAFKRQREFRINSRSTEDSRRLALSRCEQVHRPSDMHGEEFAEQERLYHMLQRLTLSPITSRNESAVLTDAEAAYSAIFGAIEEAGHHIHIEFYTIRDDRVGQRLKELLIRQARAGIEVRVIYDGIGSVSLSRSYVKELEQAGVDVRCFLPPRMAFFDKRMNFRNHRKIVVVDGRVGYLGGINIGDEYLGGNPKLGFWRDTHLQLQGDAVYFLQEVFLQDWWYTSKQQLADPIYMPPHSCTGSEQVQIVASGPNSRDEAILECVFAAVSVAKSRIYIETPYFIPDPSLLMGLRTAALSGVDVRIIIPYVPDTKLVLSATLSYVEEMLAAGVRIYRYRKGFMHAKVLIIDHLLASVGTANMDMRSFFSNFEINALLFDVKAIERLEADFMKDMEDSGEVTREAFMKRPLRQKAGEAVARMLSPLL
;
A
#
# COMPACT_ATOMS: atom_id res chain seq x y z
N MET A 1 5.91 50.97 10.42
CA MET A 1 6.60 50.60 9.17
C MET A 1 7.66 49.50 9.38
N GLY A 2 8.57 49.61 10.35
CA GLY A 2 9.63 48.59 10.55
C GLY A 2 9.12 47.15 10.77
N TRP A 3 8.02 46.96 11.50
CA TRP A 3 7.43 45.64 11.73
C TRP A 3 6.79 45.02 10.46
N ILE A 4 6.23 45.85 9.57
CA ILE A 4 5.66 45.39 8.28
C ILE A 4 6.79 44.91 7.37
N LEU A 5 7.89 45.67 7.31
CA LEU A 5 9.07 45.28 6.55
C LEU A 5 9.67 43.98 7.10
N ALA A 6 9.78 43.84 8.43
CA ALA A 6 10.24 42.61 9.06
C ALA A 6 9.33 41.41 8.75
N ALA A 7 8.00 41.58 8.84
CA ALA A 7 7.04 40.53 8.50
C ALA A 7 7.14 40.11 7.02
N LEU A 8 7.28 41.08 6.11
CA LEU A 8 7.45 40.81 4.68
C LEU A 8 8.76 40.07 4.40
N LEU A 9 9.87 40.47 5.03
CA LEU A 9 11.16 39.79 4.89
C LEU A 9 11.11 38.35 5.42
N ILE A 10 10.43 38.12 6.56
CA ILE A 10 10.20 36.76 7.08
C ILE A 10 9.40 35.94 6.07
N PHE A 11 8.32 36.50 5.52
CA PHE A 11 7.49 35.79 4.56
C PHE A 11 8.25 35.46 3.26
N ILE A 12 9.03 36.40 2.72
CA ILE A 12 9.91 36.18 1.55
C ILE A 12 10.93 35.08 1.86
N PHE A 13 11.55 35.12 3.04
CA PHE A 13 12.50 34.09 3.47
C PHE A 13 11.84 32.70 3.54
N GLN A 14 10.61 32.61 4.07
CA GLN A 14 9.85 31.36 4.14
C GLN A 14 9.54 30.81 2.74
N ILE A 15 9.07 31.65 1.81
CA ILE A 15 8.82 31.28 0.41
C ILE A 15 10.11 30.81 -0.26
N ALA A 16 11.19 31.60 -0.16
CA ALA A 16 12.47 31.26 -0.77
C ALA A 16 13.02 29.93 -0.24
N THR A 17 12.84 29.65 1.05
CA THR A 17 13.23 28.39 1.67
C THR A 17 12.46 27.20 1.10
N ILE A 18 11.13 27.31 0.97
CA ILE A 18 10.29 26.25 0.39
C ILE A 18 10.68 26.02 -1.08
N LEU A 19 10.80 27.08 -1.87
CA LEU A 19 11.22 27.01 -3.27
C LEU A 19 12.59 26.34 -3.43
N ALA A 20 13.58 26.73 -2.63
CA ALA A 20 14.94 26.20 -2.72
C ALA A 20 15.05 24.73 -2.30
N LEU A 21 14.23 24.28 -1.35
CA LEU A 21 14.28 22.92 -0.82
C LEU A 21 13.43 21.93 -1.63
N GLU A 22 12.27 22.35 -2.15
CA GLU A 22 11.32 21.51 -2.89
C GLU A 22 11.37 21.72 -4.41
N TYR A 23 12.38 22.42 -4.95
CA TYR A 23 12.47 22.74 -6.39
C TYR A 23 12.34 21.52 -7.33
N ARG A 24 12.69 20.32 -6.87
CA ARG A 24 12.60 19.06 -7.65
C ARG A 24 11.17 18.49 -7.72
N ARG A 25 10.25 18.95 -6.87
CA ARG A 25 8.86 18.46 -6.80
C ARG A 25 7.89 19.64 -6.84
N PRO A 26 7.69 20.28 -8.00
CA PRO A 26 6.90 21.50 -8.14
C PRO A 26 5.49 21.41 -7.53
N ALA A 27 4.84 20.25 -7.67
CA ALA A 27 3.51 20.04 -7.09
C ALA A 27 3.52 20.12 -5.54
N LYS A 28 4.51 19.51 -4.87
CA LYS A 28 4.68 19.61 -3.40
C LYS A 28 5.00 21.04 -2.98
N THR A 29 5.83 21.74 -3.75
CA THR A 29 6.17 23.16 -3.51
C THR A 29 4.92 24.02 -3.51
N VAL A 30 4.05 23.88 -4.51
CA VAL A 30 2.80 24.64 -4.62
C VAL A 30 1.88 24.35 -3.42
N ALA A 31 1.74 23.10 -3.01
CA ALA A 31 0.93 22.73 -1.85
C ALA A 31 1.43 23.42 -0.57
N TRP A 32 2.75 23.43 -0.33
CA TRP A 32 3.34 24.08 0.84
C TRP A 32 3.26 25.61 0.79
N LEU A 33 3.41 26.21 -0.39
CA LEU A 33 3.21 27.64 -0.57
C LEU A 33 1.75 28.04 -0.31
N LEU A 34 0.77 27.21 -0.70
CA LEU A 34 -0.63 27.45 -0.39
C LEU A 34 -0.90 27.43 1.12
N ILE A 35 -0.38 26.43 1.83
CA ILE A 35 -0.52 26.34 3.30
C ILE A 35 0.15 27.56 3.97
N LEU A 36 1.35 27.91 3.52
CA LEU A 36 2.08 29.08 4.03
C LEU A 36 1.30 30.38 3.80
N PHE A 37 0.65 30.53 2.64
CA PHE A 37 -0.13 31.71 2.31
C PHE A 37 -1.38 31.86 3.17
N VAL A 38 -2.11 30.76 3.43
CA VAL A 38 -3.33 30.77 4.26
C VAL A 38 -3.00 30.89 5.75
N LEU A 39 -1.93 30.23 6.19
CA LEU A 39 -1.49 30.20 7.58
C LEU A 39 -0.01 30.64 7.66
N PRO A 40 0.28 31.95 7.56
CA PRO A 40 1.65 32.46 7.71
C PRO A 40 2.26 32.02 9.04
N VAL A 41 3.58 31.76 9.06
CA VAL A 41 4.32 31.21 10.21
C VAL A 41 3.94 29.76 10.55
N ILE A 42 2.66 29.46 10.82
CA ILE A 42 2.21 28.10 11.15
C ILE A 42 2.49 27.15 9.99
N GLY A 43 2.17 27.55 8.76
CA GLY A 43 2.43 26.77 7.55
C GLY A 43 3.92 26.52 7.33
N PHE A 44 4.78 27.48 7.71
CA PHE A 44 6.24 27.28 7.65
C PHE A 44 6.73 26.34 8.76
N VAL A 45 6.15 26.40 9.95
CA VAL A 45 6.43 25.45 11.03
C VAL A 45 6.02 24.05 10.59
N MET A 46 4.80 23.89 10.06
CA MET A 46 4.33 22.63 9.48
C MET A 46 5.27 22.14 8.39
N TYR A 47 5.69 23.01 7.46
CA TYR A 47 6.67 22.69 6.43
C TYR A 47 7.98 22.18 7.04
N TYR A 48 8.51 22.85 8.05
CA TYR A 48 9.78 22.48 8.67
C TYR A 48 9.75 21.09 9.32
N PHE A 49 8.61 20.67 9.87
CA PHE A 49 8.46 19.37 10.54
C PHE A 49 7.94 18.24 9.64
N LEU A 50 7.15 18.56 8.62
CA LEU A 50 6.47 17.58 7.77
C LEU A 50 7.08 17.50 6.36
N ALA A 51 7.55 18.61 5.79
CA ALA A 51 7.85 18.67 4.36
C ALA A 51 9.17 18.05 3.95
N GLN A 52 10.17 17.98 4.83
CA GLN A 52 11.52 17.69 4.38
C GLN A 52 11.60 16.31 3.71
N ALA A 53 11.88 16.34 2.41
CA ALA A 53 12.25 15.19 1.62
C ALA A 53 13.38 14.40 2.28
N PHE A 54 13.35 13.08 2.08
CA PHE A 54 14.25 12.04 2.57
C PHE A 54 15.73 12.28 2.17
N LYS A 55 16.37 13.36 2.66
CA LYS A 55 17.79 13.69 2.37
C LYS A 55 18.78 12.82 3.15
N ARG A 56 18.30 11.87 3.97
CA ARG A 56 19.10 10.81 4.61
C ARG A 56 18.78 9.43 4.03
N GLN A 57 18.93 9.29 2.71
CA GLN A 57 18.97 8.00 2.00
C GLN A 57 20.01 7.00 2.59
N ARG A 58 20.93 7.44 3.44
CA ARG A 58 21.95 6.61 4.08
C ARG A 58 21.46 5.76 5.26
N GLU A 59 20.47 6.21 6.05
CA GLU A 59 20.06 5.49 7.27
C GLU A 59 19.07 4.34 7.01
N PHE A 60 18.30 4.46 5.92
CA PHE A 60 17.36 3.43 5.47
C PHE A 60 17.92 2.57 4.34
N ARG A 61 19.19 2.76 3.93
CA ARG A 61 19.87 1.73 3.14
C ARG A 61 19.99 0.50 4.01
N ILE A 62 19.06 -0.41 3.82
CA ILE A 62 19.06 -1.76 4.38
C ILE A 62 20.14 -2.56 3.63
N ASN A 63 21.39 -2.11 3.74
CA ASN A 63 22.58 -2.88 3.40
C ASN A 63 23.11 -3.52 4.69
N SER A 64 22.22 -4.09 5.49
CA SER A 64 22.66 -5.05 6.48
C SER A 64 23.06 -6.32 5.73
N ARG A 65 24.20 -6.89 6.09
CA ARG A 65 24.66 -8.18 5.54
C ARG A 65 23.55 -9.24 5.65
N SER A 66 22.79 -9.22 6.75
CA SER A 66 21.67 -10.12 7.00
C SER A 66 20.50 -10.00 6.01
N THR A 67 20.18 -8.79 5.54
CA THR A 67 19.16 -8.60 4.51
C THR A 67 19.62 -9.14 3.16
N GLU A 68 20.90 -8.93 2.83
CA GLU A 68 21.47 -9.48 1.61
C GLU A 68 21.53 -11.01 1.66
N ASP A 69 21.90 -11.58 2.82
CA ASP A 69 21.95 -13.02 3.03
C ASP A 69 20.55 -13.67 2.94
N SER A 70 19.53 -13.05 3.55
CA SER A 70 18.13 -13.53 3.47
C SER A 70 17.62 -13.50 2.04
N ARG A 71 17.93 -12.45 1.28
CA ARG A 71 17.57 -12.38 -0.15
C ARG A 71 18.30 -13.43 -0.97
N ARG A 72 19.61 -13.61 -0.77
CA ARG A 72 20.38 -14.64 -1.48
C ARG A 72 19.82 -16.02 -1.20
N LEU A 73 19.44 -16.29 0.05
CA LEU A 73 18.78 -17.53 0.43
C LEU A 73 17.44 -17.71 -0.30
N ALA A 74 16.56 -16.71 -0.27
CA ALA A 74 15.29 -16.71 -1.02
C ALA A 74 15.51 -17.01 -2.50
N LEU A 75 16.43 -16.28 -3.15
CA LEU A 75 16.77 -16.47 -4.57
C LEU A 75 17.31 -17.87 -4.88
N SER A 76 18.06 -18.47 -3.95
CA SER A 76 18.59 -19.84 -4.11
C SER A 76 17.55 -20.94 -3.90
N ARG A 77 16.42 -20.63 -3.24
CA ARG A 77 15.36 -21.59 -2.90
C ARG A 77 14.15 -21.48 -3.83
N CYS A 78 13.90 -20.32 -4.41
CA CYS A 78 12.76 -20.11 -5.29
C CYS A 78 12.99 -20.63 -6.71
N GLU A 79 11.93 -21.15 -7.33
CA GLU A 79 11.87 -21.33 -8.78
C GLU A 79 11.53 -19.99 -9.44
N GLN A 80 12.44 -19.47 -10.25
CA GLN A 80 12.28 -18.16 -10.90
C GLN A 80 11.84 -18.34 -12.36
N VAL A 81 10.98 -17.44 -12.81
CA VAL A 81 10.72 -17.26 -14.24
C VAL A 81 11.91 -16.51 -14.83
N HIS A 82 12.63 -17.11 -15.78
CA HIS A 82 13.88 -16.57 -16.32
C HIS A 82 13.73 -15.88 -17.66
N ARG A 83 12.72 -16.24 -18.46
CA ARG A 83 12.47 -15.65 -19.79
C ARG A 83 11.02 -15.22 -19.95
N PRO A 84 10.73 -14.23 -20.82
CA PRO A 84 9.35 -13.88 -21.17
C PRO A 84 8.55 -15.08 -21.69
N SER A 85 9.19 -16.00 -22.43
CA SER A 85 8.57 -17.23 -22.95
C SER A 85 8.11 -18.21 -21.87
N ASP A 86 8.63 -18.07 -20.65
CA ASP A 86 8.29 -18.94 -19.53
C ASP A 86 7.10 -18.38 -18.73
N MET A 87 6.65 -17.16 -19.05
CA MET A 87 5.48 -16.55 -18.42
C MET A 87 4.21 -17.29 -18.80
N HIS A 88 3.29 -17.43 -17.84
CA HIS A 88 1.97 -17.98 -18.11
C HIS A 88 1.10 -16.93 -18.82
N GLY A 89 0.27 -17.38 -19.76
CA GLY A 89 -0.65 -16.52 -20.53
C GLY A 89 -0.08 -16.03 -21.86
N GLU A 90 -0.85 -16.23 -22.94
CA GLU A 90 -0.45 -15.83 -24.30
C GLU A 90 -0.21 -14.32 -24.42
N GLU A 91 -1.00 -13.51 -23.70
CA GLU A 91 -0.89 -12.05 -23.72
C GLU A 91 0.44 -11.54 -23.17
N PHE A 92 1.04 -12.25 -22.20
CA PHE A 92 2.29 -11.83 -21.57
C PHE A 92 3.52 -12.21 -22.40
N ALA A 93 3.46 -13.31 -23.15
CA ALA A 93 4.57 -13.78 -23.99
C ALA A 93 5.03 -12.72 -25.02
N GLU A 94 4.13 -11.86 -25.47
CA GLU A 94 4.43 -10.76 -26.40
C GLU A 94 5.00 -9.50 -25.72
N GLN A 95 5.09 -9.46 -24.38
CA GLN A 95 5.41 -8.27 -23.59
C GLN A 95 6.84 -8.31 -23.02
N GLU A 96 7.84 -8.58 -23.87
CA GLU A 96 9.24 -8.68 -23.44
C GLU A 96 9.74 -7.45 -22.67
N ARG A 97 9.34 -6.25 -23.11
CA ARG A 97 9.72 -5.00 -22.46
C ARG A 97 9.13 -4.90 -21.04
N LEU A 98 7.87 -5.30 -20.86
CA LEU A 98 7.24 -5.32 -19.53
C LEU A 98 7.93 -6.33 -18.64
N TYR A 99 8.16 -7.55 -19.13
CA TYR A 99 8.89 -8.58 -18.40
C TYR A 99 10.25 -8.09 -17.87
N HIS A 100 11.08 -7.53 -18.76
CA HIS A 100 12.41 -7.05 -18.38
C HIS A 100 12.37 -5.87 -17.41
N MET A 101 11.34 -5.03 -17.50
CA MET A 101 11.10 -3.96 -16.55
C MET A 101 10.74 -4.53 -15.17
N LEU A 102 9.73 -5.40 -15.08
CA LEU A 102 9.30 -6.00 -13.81
C LEU A 102 10.44 -6.73 -13.08
N GLN A 103 11.30 -7.45 -13.82
CA GLN A 103 12.47 -8.15 -13.27
C GLN A 103 13.59 -7.20 -12.78
N ARG A 104 13.62 -5.94 -13.25
CA ARG A 104 14.65 -4.95 -12.87
C ARG A 104 14.18 -3.92 -11.86
N LEU A 105 12.88 -3.68 -11.77
CA LEU A 105 12.28 -2.70 -10.85
C LEU A 105 12.39 -3.11 -9.39
N THR A 106 12.39 -4.41 -9.13
CA THR A 106 12.42 -4.93 -7.76
C THR A 106 13.53 -5.97 -7.61
N LEU A 107 13.91 -6.21 -6.37
CA LEU A 107 14.83 -7.30 -6.02
C LEU A 107 14.12 -8.65 -5.88
N SER A 108 12.79 -8.69 -6.04
CA SER A 108 11.99 -9.90 -6.03
C SER A 108 11.75 -10.36 -7.47
N PRO A 109 12.18 -11.57 -7.85
CA PRO A 109 11.90 -12.12 -9.15
C PRO A 109 10.41 -12.48 -9.26
N ILE A 110 9.95 -12.70 -10.49
CA ILE A 110 8.72 -13.44 -10.72
C ILE A 110 8.99 -14.89 -10.31
N THR A 111 8.35 -15.34 -9.23
CA THR A 111 8.45 -16.71 -8.75
C THR A 111 7.39 -17.57 -9.42
N SER A 112 7.70 -18.85 -9.60
CA SER A 112 6.72 -19.89 -9.91
C SER A 112 6.52 -20.79 -8.69
N ARG A 113 5.75 -21.88 -8.84
CA ARG A 113 5.37 -22.78 -7.75
C ARG A 113 4.59 -22.11 -6.63
N ASN A 114 3.59 -21.32 -6.99
CA ASN A 114 2.70 -20.66 -6.04
C ASN A 114 1.26 -21.15 -6.16
N GLU A 115 0.52 -20.88 -5.09
CA GLU A 115 -0.93 -20.92 -5.06
C GLU A 115 -1.42 -19.70 -4.28
N SER A 116 -2.41 -19.00 -4.84
CA SER A 116 -3.03 -17.84 -4.21
C SER A 116 -4.52 -18.08 -3.94
N ALA A 117 -4.99 -17.60 -2.79
CA ALA A 117 -6.41 -17.56 -2.48
C ALA A 117 -6.82 -16.11 -2.18
N VAL A 118 -7.89 -15.66 -2.86
CA VAL A 118 -8.47 -14.33 -2.70
C VAL A 118 -9.46 -14.32 -1.54
N LEU A 119 -9.22 -13.43 -0.57
CA LEU A 119 -10.02 -13.22 0.63
C LEU A 119 -10.70 -11.85 0.51
N THR A 120 -12.02 -11.84 0.32
CA THR A 120 -12.79 -10.67 -0.14
C THR A 120 -13.30 -9.75 0.97
N ASP A 121 -13.03 -10.07 2.22
CA ASP A 121 -13.41 -9.26 3.37
C ASP A 121 -12.59 -9.67 4.62
N ALA A 122 -12.80 -8.94 5.71
CA ALA A 122 -12.10 -9.16 6.97
C ALA A 122 -12.52 -10.44 7.68
N GLU A 123 -13.74 -10.95 7.45
CA GLU A 123 -14.17 -12.21 8.08
C GLU A 123 -13.39 -13.38 7.50
N ALA A 124 -13.32 -13.47 6.16
CA ALA A 124 -12.50 -14.45 5.47
C ALA A 124 -11.01 -14.31 5.82
N ALA A 125 -10.49 -13.06 5.82
CA ALA A 125 -9.09 -12.81 6.11
C ALA A 125 -8.70 -13.15 7.55
N TYR A 126 -9.49 -12.73 8.54
CA TYR A 126 -9.21 -13.05 9.94
C TYR A 126 -9.37 -14.55 10.21
N SER A 127 -10.35 -15.21 9.60
CA SER A 127 -10.50 -16.67 9.74
C SER A 127 -9.26 -17.40 9.23
N ALA A 128 -8.76 -17.06 8.04
CA ALA A 128 -7.58 -17.70 7.46
C ALA A 128 -6.29 -17.37 8.26
N ILE A 129 -6.08 -16.10 8.58
CA ILE A 129 -4.90 -15.65 9.34
C ILE A 129 -4.87 -16.27 10.73
N PHE A 130 -5.98 -16.26 11.47
CA PHE A 130 -6.03 -16.83 12.82
C PHE A 130 -5.92 -18.34 12.81
N GLY A 131 -6.52 -19.02 11.84
CA GLY A 131 -6.33 -20.47 11.64
C GLY A 131 -4.86 -20.82 11.42
N ALA A 132 -4.17 -20.11 10.52
CA ALA A 132 -2.74 -20.33 10.29
C ALA A 132 -1.89 -20.04 11.53
N ILE A 133 -2.21 -18.98 12.29
CA ILE A 133 -1.53 -18.68 13.55
C ILE A 133 -1.70 -19.83 14.56
N GLU A 134 -2.90 -20.42 14.67
CA GLU A 134 -3.17 -21.55 15.56
C GLU A 134 -2.37 -22.80 15.19
N GLU A 135 -2.14 -23.03 13.90
CA GLU A 135 -1.40 -24.18 13.36
C GLU A 135 0.13 -23.99 13.32
N ALA A 136 0.63 -22.81 13.70
CA ALA A 136 2.06 -22.49 13.64
C ALA A 136 2.91 -23.49 14.45
N GLY A 137 3.94 -24.05 13.81
CA GLY A 137 4.86 -25.04 14.38
C GLY A 137 6.23 -24.49 14.75
N HIS A 138 6.64 -23.33 14.24
CA HIS A 138 7.96 -22.75 14.49
C HIS A 138 7.91 -21.25 14.78
N HIS A 139 7.35 -20.43 13.88
CA HIS A 139 7.36 -18.98 14.02
C HIS A 139 6.18 -18.27 13.38
N ILE A 140 5.85 -17.12 13.95
CA ILE A 140 4.82 -16.20 13.47
C ILE A 140 5.43 -14.81 13.36
N HIS A 141 5.46 -14.26 12.16
CA HIS A 141 5.94 -12.92 11.86
C HIS A 141 4.79 -12.07 11.37
N ILE A 142 4.48 -10.98 12.07
CA ILE A 142 3.31 -10.14 11.81
C ILE A 142 3.72 -8.68 11.72
N GLU A 143 3.20 -7.99 10.72
CA GLU A 143 3.33 -6.55 10.55
C GLU A 143 1.99 -5.94 10.12
N PHE A 144 1.57 -4.87 10.80
CA PHE A 144 0.37 -4.11 10.45
C PHE A 144 0.55 -2.60 10.66
N TYR A 145 -0.05 -1.80 9.77
CA TYR A 145 -0.15 -0.35 9.99
C TYR A 145 -1.00 -0.02 11.23
N THR A 146 -2.19 -0.62 11.31
CA THR A 146 -3.11 -0.42 12.44
C THR A 146 -3.34 -1.73 13.18
N ILE A 147 -3.10 -1.71 14.48
CA ILE A 147 -3.61 -2.68 15.42
C ILE A 147 -4.45 -1.91 16.44
N ARG A 148 -5.72 -2.31 16.58
CA ARG A 148 -6.63 -1.78 17.60
C ARG A 148 -6.55 -2.60 18.88
N ASP A 149 -6.82 -1.95 19.99
CA ASP A 149 -7.09 -2.61 21.26
C ASP A 149 -8.61 -2.77 21.44
N ASP A 150 -9.22 -3.54 20.55
CA ASP A 150 -10.66 -3.83 20.50
C ASP A 150 -10.90 -5.35 20.48
N ARG A 151 -12.12 -5.82 20.16
CA ARG A 151 -12.43 -7.26 20.22
C ARG A 151 -11.56 -8.10 19.29
N VAL A 152 -11.33 -7.64 18.05
CA VAL A 152 -10.48 -8.36 17.09
C VAL A 152 -9.02 -8.30 17.54
N GLY A 153 -8.56 -7.12 17.97
CA GLY A 153 -7.21 -6.96 18.51
C GLY A 153 -6.94 -7.85 19.72
N GLN A 154 -7.88 -7.93 20.67
CA GLN A 154 -7.78 -8.81 21.83
C GLN A 154 -7.71 -10.28 21.42
N ARG A 155 -8.52 -10.71 20.44
CA ARG A 155 -8.44 -12.08 19.92
C ARG A 155 -7.07 -12.38 19.31
N LEU A 156 -6.52 -11.46 18.51
CA LEU A 156 -5.15 -11.61 18.00
C LEU A 156 -4.15 -11.70 19.16
N LYS A 157 -4.21 -10.78 20.13
CA LYS A 157 -3.33 -10.78 21.31
C LYS A 157 -3.34 -12.12 22.02
N GLU A 158 -4.51 -12.65 22.33
CA GLU A 158 -4.68 -13.92 23.04
C GLU A 158 -4.07 -15.11 22.27
N LEU A 159 -4.25 -15.14 20.95
CA LEU A 159 -3.63 -16.16 20.09
C LEU A 159 -2.11 -16.07 20.11
N LEU A 160 -1.55 -14.88 19.93
CA LEU A 160 -0.11 -14.67 19.95
C LEU A 160 0.52 -15.01 21.30
N ILE A 161 -0.13 -14.64 22.41
CA ILE A 161 0.30 -15.03 23.76
C ILE A 161 0.29 -16.55 23.92
N ARG A 162 -0.74 -17.23 23.42
CA ARG A 162 -0.85 -18.69 23.50
C ARG A 162 0.29 -19.37 22.74
N GLN A 163 0.56 -18.93 21.52
CA GLN A 163 1.63 -19.50 20.69
C GLN A 163 3.02 -19.22 21.28
N ALA A 164 3.29 -18.01 21.76
CA ALA A 164 4.55 -17.70 22.44
C ALA A 164 4.77 -18.58 23.69
N ARG A 165 3.72 -18.82 24.49
CA ARG A 165 3.79 -19.72 25.66
C ARG A 165 3.97 -21.19 25.27
N ALA A 166 3.52 -21.58 24.08
CA ALA A 166 3.76 -22.91 23.52
C ALA A 166 5.18 -23.06 22.94
N GLY A 167 6.01 -22.01 22.97
CA GLY A 167 7.39 -22.02 22.48
C GLY A 167 7.55 -21.62 21.01
N ILE A 168 6.48 -21.16 20.36
CA ILE A 168 6.53 -20.62 19.00
C ILE A 168 7.17 -19.23 19.03
N GLU A 169 8.09 -18.94 18.13
CA GLU A 169 8.70 -17.62 18.04
C GLU A 169 7.73 -16.60 17.43
N VAL A 170 7.26 -15.63 18.21
CA VAL A 170 6.30 -14.62 17.73
C VAL A 170 6.95 -13.25 17.67
N ARG A 171 6.89 -12.61 16.49
CA ARG A 171 7.40 -11.27 16.23
C ARG A 171 6.32 -10.38 15.65
N VAL A 172 6.13 -9.20 16.25
CA VAL A 172 5.09 -8.23 15.86
C VAL A 172 5.70 -6.86 15.59
N ILE A 173 5.43 -6.31 14.42
CA ILE A 173 5.71 -4.91 14.06
C ILE A 173 4.38 -4.17 13.92
N TYR A 174 4.29 -2.98 14.51
CA TYR A 174 3.16 -2.07 14.30
C TYR A 174 3.62 -0.65 14.00
N ASP A 175 2.90 0.08 13.14
CA ASP A 175 3.23 1.50 12.88
C ASP A 175 2.82 2.40 14.04
N GLY A 176 3.74 3.27 14.46
CA GLY A 176 3.54 4.14 15.61
C GLY A 176 2.41 5.17 15.47
N ILE A 177 2.12 5.65 14.26
CA ILE A 177 1.01 6.59 14.01
C ILE A 177 -0.27 5.81 13.69
N GLY A 178 -0.18 4.79 12.83
CA GLY A 178 -1.32 3.96 12.44
C GLY A 178 -1.96 3.22 13.62
N SER A 179 -1.17 2.95 14.67
CA SER A 179 -1.62 2.30 15.91
C SER A 179 -1.50 3.22 17.13
N VAL A 180 -1.67 4.54 16.97
CA VAL A 180 -1.58 5.51 18.09
C VAL A 180 -2.58 5.23 19.23
N SER A 181 -3.70 4.54 18.92
CA SER A 181 -4.70 4.13 19.91
C SER A 181 -4.39 2.80 20.60
N LEU A 182 -3.32 2.09 20.21
CA LEU A 182 -2.94 0.82 20.81
C LEU A 182 -2.45 1.07 22.25
N SER A 183 -3.06 0.39 23.22
CA SER A 183 -2.73 0.65 24.63
C SER A 183 -1.33 0.13 24.99
N ARG A 184 -0.69 0.79 25.96
CA ARG A 184 0.58 0.32 26.50
C ARG A 184 0.44 -1.02 27.23
N SER A 185 -0.72 -1.30 27.83
CA SER A 185 -1.02 -2.58 28.47
C SER A 185 -1.04 -3.71 27.45
N TYR A 186 -1.68 -3.50 26.29
CA TYR A 186 -1.70 -4.48 25.20
C TYR A 186 -0.28 -4.92 24.81
N VAL A 187 0.60 -3.95 24.55
CA VAL A 187 2.00 -4.23 24.17
C VAL A 187 2.75 -4.93 25.30
N LYS A 188 2.61 -4.44 26.53
CA LYS A 188 3.29 -5.02 27.70
C LYS A 188 2.88 -6.46 27.97
N GLU A 189 1.60 -6.79 27.80
CA GLU A 189 1.09 -8.16 27.98
C GLU A 189 1.68 -9.13 26.94
N LEU A 190 1.83 -8.69 25.69
CA LEU A 190 2.53 -9.47 24.65
C LEU A 190 4.01 -9.71 25.03
N GLU A 191 4.73 -8.65 25.38
CA GLU A 191 6.14 -8.73 25.77
C GLU A 191 6.34 -9.64 26.99
N GLN A 192 5.46 -9.56 27.98
CA GLN A 192 5.49 -10.42 29.17
C GLN A 192 5.22 -11.90 28.87
N ALA A 193 4.52 -12.19 27.77
CA ALA A 193 4.25 -13.56 27.33
C ALA A 193 5.38 -14.14 26.44
N GLY A 194 6.42 -13.37 26.13
CA GLY A 194 7.52 -13.78 25.27
C GLY A 194 7.36 -13.43 23.80
N VAL A 195 6.40 -12.56 23.44
CA VAL A 195 6.27 -12.03 22.08
C VAL A 195 7.24 -10.87 21.91
N ASP A 196 8.06 -10.90 20.86
CA ASP A 196 8.93 -9.78 20.51
C ASP A 196 8.12 -8.71 19.75
N VAL A 197 7.91 -7.54 20.38
CA VAL A 197 7.11 -6.46 19.79
C VAL A 197 7.99 -5.25 19.45
N ARG A 198 7.80 -4.69 18.25
CA ARG A 198 8.51 -3.49 17.77
C ARG A 198 7.56 -2.45 17.19
N CYS A 199 7.80 -1.20 17.56
CA CYS A 199 7.08 -0.04 17.05
C CYS A 199 7.86 0.57 15.88
N PHE A 200 7.29 0.55 14.67
CA PHE A 200 7.86 1.18 13.50
C PHE A 200 7.67 2.70 13.57
N LEU A 201 8.79 3.44 13.51
CA LEU A 201 8.84 4.92 13.61
C LEU A 201 7.93 5.50 14.72
N PRO A 202 8.25 5.30 16.02
CA PRO A 202 7.45 5.80 17.13
C PRO A 202 7.14 7.29 17.01
N PRO A 203 5.93 7.78 17.35
CA PRO A 203 5.49 9.15 17.03
C PRO A 203 6.42 10.25 17.54
N ARG A 204 6.95 10.10 18.78
CA ARG A 204 7.91 11.06 19.34
C ARG A 204 9.19 11.12 18.50
N MET A 205 9.77 9.96 18.18
CA MET A 205 10.97 9.87 17.34
C MET A 205 10.69 10.41 15.93
N ALA A 206 9.57 10.03 15.33
CA ALA A 206 9.15 10.50 14.02
C ALA A 206 8.95 12.02 13.96
N PHE A 207 8.44 12.63 15.03
CA PHE A 207 8.28 14.08 15.13
C PHE A 207 9.64 14.79 15.18
N PHE A 208 10.55 14.36 16.07
CA PHE A 208 11.85 15.00 16.22
C PHE A 208 12.78 14.76 15.02
N ASP A 209 12.69 13.60 14.38
CA ASP A 209 13.48 13.26 13.20
C ASP A 209 12.84 13.72 11.89
N LYS A 210 11.69 14.41 11.94
CA LYS A 210 10.95 14.92 10.77
C LYS A 210 10.54 13.81 9.79
N ARG A 211 10.18 12.65 10.33
CA ARG A 211 9.78 11.43 9.59
C ARG A 211 8.29 11.13 9.69
N MET A 212 7.47 12.12 10.02
CA MET A 212 6.02 11.93 10.19
C MET A 212 5.32 11.42 8.91
N ASN A 213 5.77 11.88 7.75
CA ASN A 213 5.17 11.51 6.47
C ASN A 213 5.51 10.08 5.99
N PHE A 214 6.50 9.42 6.60
CA PHE A 214 6.90 8.06 6.26
C PHE A 214 6.29 7.09 7.25
N ARG A 215 5.45 6.17 6.77
CA ARG A 215 4.70 5.22 7.59
C ARG A 215 4.82 3.83 7.00
N ASN A 216 4.88 2.82 7.86
CA ASN A 216 4.80 1.45 7.37
C ASN A 216 3.34 1.08 7.14
N HIS A 217 2.94 1.05 5.87
CA HIS A 217 1.58 0.75 5.46
C HIS A 217 1.43 -0.70 4.98
N ARG A 218 2.47 -1.53 5.16
CA ARG A 218 2.42 -2.95 4.87
C ARG A 218 1.53 -3.68 5.88
N LYS A 219 0.89 -4.75 5.41
CA LYS A 219 0.16 -5.72 6.23
C LYS A 219 0.67 -7.07 5.79
N ILE A 220 1.53 -7.68 6.60
CA ILE A 220 2.20 -8.94 6.28
C ILE A 220 1.99 -9.89 7.45
N VAL A 221 1.57 -11.12 7.16
CA VAL A 221 1.63 -12.22 8.11
C VAL A 221 2.38 -13.36 7.43
N VAL A 222 3.43 -13.87 8.06
CA VAL A 222 4.13 -15.08 7.61
C VAL A 222 4.11 -16.08 8.76
N VAL A 223 3.57 -17.27 8.48
CA VAL A 223 3.55 -18.40 9.41
C VAL A 223 4.48 -19.48 8.90
N ASP A 224 5.44 -19.85 9.75
CA ASP A 224 6.45 -20.87 9.51
C ASP A 224 7.30 -20.68 8.24
N GLY A 225 7.26 -19.48 7.65
CA GLY A 225 7.88 -19.22 6.37
C GLY A 225 7.24 -20.01 5.22
N ARG A 226 6.02 -20.55 5.41
CA ARG A 226 5.32 -21.44 4.45
C ARG A 226 4.03 -20.85 3.89
N VAL A 227 3.29 -20.14 4.74
CA VAL A 227 2.05 -19.44 4.37
C VAL A 227 2.23 -17.96 4.64
N GLY A 228 1.91 -17.14 3.65
CA GLY A 228 2.01 -15.69 3.73
C GLY A 228 0.66 -15.02 3.46
N TYR A 229 0.45 -13.85 4.05
CA TYR A 229 -0.73 -13.02 3.83
C TYR A 229 -0.33 -11.58 3.56
N LEU A 230 -1.02 -10.94 2.61
CA LEU A 230 -0.92 -9.50 2.35
C LEU A 230 -2.20 -8.93 1.75
N GLY A 231 -2.44 -7.63 1.93
CA GLY A 231 -3.59 -6.94 1.33
C GLY A 231 -4.02 -5.72 2.14
N GLY A 232 -5.22 -5.19 1.90
CA GLY A 232 -5.62 -3.89 2.45
C GLY A 232 -6.08 -3.86 3.92
N ILE A 233 -6.41 -5.02 4.48
CA ILE A 233 -7.09 -5.18 5.79
C ILE A 233 -6.11 -5.02 6.96
N ASN A 234 -6.43 -4.16 7.94
CA ASN A 234 -5.70 -4.10 9.21
C ASN A 234 -6.42 -4.88 10.32
N ILE A 235 -5.99 -4.74 11.59
CA ILE A 235 -6.61 -5.40 12.75
C ILE A 235 -7.51 -4.42 13.51
N GLY A 236 -8.82 -4.66 13.49
CA GLY A 236 -9.82 -3.88 14.24
C GLY A 236 -11.28 -4.24 13.91
N ASP A 237 -12.20 -3.87 14.79
CA ASP A 237 -13.64 -4.11 14.63
C ASP A 237 -14.25 -3.33 13.45
N GLU A 238 -13.65 -2.20 13.03
CA GLU A 238 -14.14 -1.42 11.89
C GLU A 238 -14.14 -2.21 10.58
N TYR A 239 -13.19 -3.14 10.41
CA TYR A 239 -13.05 -3.98 9.22
C TYR A 239 -14.14 -5.07 9.14
N LEU A 240 -14.77 -5.41 10.28
CA LEU A 240 -15.95 -6.28 10.33
C LEU A 240 -17.26 -5.49 10.22
N GLY A 241 -17.19 -4.22 9.80
CA GLY A 241 -18.36 -3.34 9.72
C GLY A 241 -18.80 -2.75 11.06
N GLY A 242 -17.94 -2.77 12.09
CA GLY A 242 -18.23 -2.20 13.40
C GLY A 242 -18.38 -0.66 13.42
N ASN A 243 -18.07 0.02 12.32
CA ASN A 243 -18.25 1.45 12.19
C ASN A 243 -19.60 1.79 11.51
N PRO A 244 -20.60 2.33 12.24
CA PRO A 244 -21.93 2.56 11.69
C PRO A 244 -21.98 3.63 10.59
N LYS A 245 -20.98 4.52 10.52
CA LYS A 245 -20.89 5.52 9.46
C LYS A 245 -20.39 4.90 8.16
N LEU A 246 -19.40 4.00 8.23
CA LEU A 246 -18.77 3.40 7.06
C LEU A 246 -19.51 2.15 6.57
N GLY A 247 -20.18 1.43 7.48
CA GLY A 247 -20.91 0.21 7.14
C GLY A 247 -19.98 -0.92 6.76
N PHE A 248 -20.40 -1.72 5.76
CA PHE A 248 -19.61 -2.85 5.27
C PHE A 248 -18.24 -2.38 4.75
N TRP A 249 -17.17 -2.99 5.26
CA TRP A 249 -15.81 -2.67 4.84
C TRP A 249 -15.36 -3.66 3.76
N ARG A 250 -15.47 -3.24 2.49
CA ARG A 250 -15.06 -4.08 1.36
C ARG A 250 -13.57 -3.91 1.11
N ASP A 251 -12.81 -4.99 1.20
CA ASP A 251 -11.36 -4.98 1.01
C ASP A 251 -10.87 -6.35 0.55
N THR A 252 -9.67 -6.43 -0.02
CA THR A 252 -9.12 -7.67 -0.58
C THR A 252 -7.79 -8.00 0.07
N HIS A 253 -7.65 -9.25 0.49
CA HIS A 253 -6.42 -9.85 1.01
C HIS A 253 -6.09 -11.10 0.21
N LEU A 254 -4.80 -11.46 0.15
CA LEU A 254 -4.33 -12.69 -0.44
C LEU A 254 -3.75 -13.57 0.65
N GLN A 255 -4.08 -14.86 0.58
CA GLN A 255 -3.27 -15.93 1.15
C GLN A 255 -2.37 -16.49 0.05
N LEU A 256 -1.09 -16.66 0.35
CA LEU A 256 -0.08 -17.17 -0.56
C LEU A 256 0.61 -18.38 0.06
N GLN A 257 0.82 -19.39 -0.77
CA GLN A 257 1.65 -20.55 -0.48
C GLN A 257 2.66 -20.73 -1.61
N GLY A 258 3.87 -21.17 -1.28
CA GLY A 258 4.94 -21.37 -2.26
C GLY A 258 5.96 -20.23 -2.29
N ASP A 259 6.75 -20.18 -3.35
CA ASP A 259 8.03 -19.45 -3.38
C ASP A 259 7.90 -17.91 -3.26
N ALA A 260 6.73 -17.34 -3.53
CA ALA A 260 6.42 -15.94 -3.26
C ALA A 260 6.51 -15.60 -1.76
N VAL A 261 6.25 -16.56 -0.86
CA VAL A 261 6.32 -16.37 0.60
C VAL A 261 7.75 -16.04 1.05
N TYR A 262 8.78 -16.51 0.35
CA TYR A 262 10.16 -16.11 0.66
C TYR A 262 10.37 -14.60 0.56
N PHE A 263 9.70 -13.95 -0.38
CA PHE A 263 9.85 -12.51 -0.61
C PHE A 263 8.96 -11.68 0.31
N LEU A 264 7.82 -12.21 0.78
CA LEU A 264 7.11 -11.63 1.92
C LEU A 264 7.95 -11.67 3.19
N GLN A 265 8.55 -12.82 3.44
CA GLN A 265 9.43 -13.03 4.58
C GLN A 265 10.64 -12.10 4.50
N GLU A 266 11.26 -11.97 3.32
CA GLU A 266 12.39 -11.05 3.11
C GLU A 266 12.04 -9.60 3.46
N VAL A 267 10.86 -9.12 3.03
CA VAL A 267 10.37 -7.78 3.36
C VAL A 267 10.13 -7.64 4.87
N PHE A 268 9.51 -8.62 5.52
CA PHE A 268 9.32 -8.60 6.97
C PHE A 268 10.66 -8.55 7.72
N LEU A 269 11.64 -9.38 7.33
CA LEU A 269 12.96 -9.41 7.96
C LEU A 269 13.73 -8.09 7.79
N GLN A 270 13.53 -7.38 6.67
CA GLN A 270 14.05 -6.02 6.49
C GLN A 270 13.46 -5.03 7.48
N ASP A 271 12.14 -5.02 7.63
CA ASP A 271 11.44 -4.13 8.53
C ASP A 271 11.73 -4.49 10.00
N TRP A 272 11.92 -5.78 10.29
CA TRP A 272 12.39 -6.28 11.57
C TRP A 272 13.79 -5.76 11.88
N TRP A 273 14.75 -5.90 10.97
CA TRP A 273 16.09 -5.35 11.15
C TRP A 273 16.03 -3.83 11.34
N TYR A 274 15.19 -3.14 10.58
CA TYR A 274 15.07 -1.70 10.66
C TYR A 274 14.65 -1.26 12.07
N THR A 275 13.66 -1.93 12.65
CA THR A 275 13.07 -1.58 13.95
C THR A 275 13.84 -2.13 15.16
N SER A 276 14.37 -3.34 15.07
CA SER A 276 15.02 -4.05 16.19
C SER A 276 16.55 -3.98 16.19
N LYS A 277 17.16 -3.74 15.01
CA LYS A 277 18.60 -3.94 14.75
C LYS A 277 19.11 -5.36 14.96
N GLN A 278 18.23 -6.33 15.22
CA GLN A 278 18.55 -7.73 15.28
C GLN A 278 18.67 -8.30 13.86
N GLN A 279 19.69 -9.12 13.64
CA GLN A 279 19.86 -9.86 12.40
C GLN A 279 19.22 -11.24 12.56
N LEU A 280 18.28 -11.55 11.66
CA LEU A 280 17.65 -12.85 11.54
C LEU A 280 18.07 -13.40 10.18
N ALA A 281 19.10 -14.25 10.17
CA ALA A 281 19.66 -14.85 8.96
C ALA A 281 19.59 -16.39 8.99
N ASP A 282 18.89 -16.95 9.98
CA ASP A 282 18.76 -18.40 10.10
C ASP A 282 17.90 -18.95 8.95
N PRO A 283 18.41 -19.93 8.17
CA PRO A 283 17.66 -20.54 7.09
C PRO A 283 16.35 -21.22 7.51
N ILE A 284 16.13 -21.45 8.80
CA ILE A 284 14.87 -21.99 9.34
C ILE A 284 13.67 -21.07 9.07
N TYR A 285 13.89 -19.77 8.90
CA TYR A 285 12.83 -18.79 8.61
C TYR A 285 12.36 -18.81 7.15
N MET A 286 13.01 -19.57 6.28
CA MET A 286 12.68 -19.65 4.84
C MET A 286 12.68 -21.10 4.35
N PRO A 287 12.00 -22.05 5.02
CA PRO A 287 12.15 -23.47 4.73
C PRO A 287 11.81 -23.81 3.27
N PRO A 288 12.43 -24.85 2.68
CA PRO A 288 12.07 -25.29 1.33
C PRO A 288 10.56 -25.55 1.19
N HIS A 289 9.95 -24.98 0.17
CA HIS A 289 8.55 -25.22 -0.16
C HIS A 289 8.37 -26.50 -0.99
N SER A 290 7.21 -27.13 -0.81
CA SER A 290 6.75 -28.29 -1.60
C SER A 290 5.42 -27.98 -2.32
N CYS A 291 5.13 -26.70 -2.56
CA CYS A 291 3.92 -26.26 -3.23
C CYS A 291 3.84 -26.87 -4.64
N THR A 292 2.74 -27.54 -4.94
CA THR A 292 2.46 -28.14 -6.25
C THR A 292 1.71 -27.20 -7.19
N GLY A 293 1.25 -26.05 -6.69
CA GLY A 293 0.68 -24.99 -7.51
C GLY A 293 1.69 -24.52 -8.55
N SER A 294 1.21 -23.94 -9.65
CA SER A 294 2.06 -23.44 -10.73
C SER A 294 1.94 -21.94 -10.93
N GLU A 295 1.19 -21.23 -10.07
CA GLU A 295 0.93 -19.80 -10.28
C GLU A 295 2.24 -19.01 -10.25
N GLN A 296 2.30 -18.03 -11.14
CA GLN A 296 3.41 -17.08 -11.19
C GLN A 296 3.01 -15.83 -10.41
N VAL A 297 3.86 -15.47 -9.45
CA VAL A 297 3.63 -14.36 -8.52
C VAL A 297 4.91 -13.57 -8.33
N GLN A 298 4.79 -12.24 -8.32
CA GLN A 298 5.89 -11.34 -7.95
C GLN A 298 5.49 -10.47 -6.77
N ILE A 299 6.36 -10.39 -5.76
CA ILE A 299 6.15 -9.51 -4.61
C ILE A 299 6.87 -8.18 -4.87
N VAL A 300 6.11 -7.10 -4.96
CA VAL A 300 6.62 -5.75 -5.24
C VAL A 300 6.48 -4.91 -3.98
N ALA A 301 7.61 -4.63 -3.33
CA ALA A 301 7.66 -3.70 -2.21
C ALA A 301 8.24 -2.35 -2.65
N SER A 302 7.61 -1.26 -2.19
CA SER A 302 8.13 0.10 -2.36
C SER A 302 8.26 0.79 -1.01
N GLY A 303 9.07 1.85 -0.97
CA GLY A 303 9.22 2.68 0.21
C GLY A 303 10.18 3.83 -0.04
N PRO A 304 10.25 4.83 0.87
CA PRO A 304 11.19 5.94 0.75
C PRO A 304 12.67 5.50 0.79
N ASN A 305 12.92 4.23 1.09
CA ASN A 305 14.23 3.58 1.09
C ASN A 305 14.68 3.01 -0.27
N SER A 306 13.78 2.85 -1.24
CA SER A 306 14.12 2.41 -2.60
C SER A 306 14.64 3.58 -3.45
N ARG A 307 15.39 3.25 -4.51
CA ARG A 307 15.82 4.26 -5.51
C ARG A 307 14.68 4.63 -6.46
N ASP A 308 13.82 3.66 -6.71
CA ASP A 308 12.78 3.69 -7.73
C ASP A 308 11.40 3.61 -7.06
N GLU A 309 10.39 4.18 -7.70
CA GLU A 309 9.01 4.12 -7.25
C GLU A 309 8.33 2.85 -7.78
N ALA A 310 8.87 1.69 -7.36
CA ALA A 310 8.61 0.39 -8.00
C ALA A 310 7.13 0.07 -8.24
N ILE A 311 6.24 0.29 -7.26
CA ILE A 311 4.79 0.04 -7.44
C ILE A 311 4.19 0.99 -8.50
N LEU A 312 4.50 2.28 -8.46
CA LEU A 312 4.01 3.25 -9.45
C LEU A 312 4.50 2.89 -10.87
N GLU A 313 5.79 2.56 -10.99
CA GLU A 313 6.40 2.19 -12.27
C GLU A 313 5.80 0.89 -12.83
N CYS A 314 5.59 -0.13 -11.98
CA CYS A 314 4.89 -1.36 -12.36
C CYS A 314 3.47 -1.07 -12.87
N VAL A 315 2.69 -0.31 -12.10
CA VAL A 315 1.30 0.03 -12.45
C VAL A 315 1.25 0.83 -13.76
N PHE A 316 2.12 1.84 -13.90
CA PHE A 316 2.20 2.65 -15.13
C PHE A 316 2.58 1.81 -16.35
N ALA A 317 3.56 0.92 -16.21
CA ALA A 317 3.99 0.03 -17.30
C ALA A 317 2.87 -0.91 -17.74
N ALA A 318 2.16 -1.51 -16.78
CA ALA A 318 1.03 -2.40 -17.06
C ALA A 318 -0.12 -1.65 -17.76
N VAL A 319 -0.49 -0.45 -17.26
CA VAL A 319 -1.49 0.42 -17.88
C VAL A 319 -1.10 0.81 -19.32
N SER A 320 0.20 1.02 -19.57
CA SER A 320 0.70 1.45 -20.87
C SER A 320 0.65 0.38 -21.96
N VAL A 321 0.53 -0.90 -21.59
CA VAL A 321 0.45 -2.02 -22.54
C VAL A 321 -0.94 -2.67 -22.61
N ALA A 322 -1.89 -2.15 -21.84
CA ALA A 322 -3.26 -2.67 -21.80
C ALA A 322 -3.91 -2.61 -23.20
N LYS A 323 -4.54 -3.72 -23.61
CA LYS A 323 -5.15 -3.89 -24.92
C LYS A 323 -6.68 -3.83 -24.87
N SER A 324 -7.32 -4.30 -23.80
CA SER A 324 -8.78 -4.49 -23.74
C SER A 324 -9.46 -3.84 -22.54
N ARG A 325 -8.95 -4.01 -21.32
CA ARG A 325 -9.57 -3.52 -20.08
C ARG A 325 -8.56 -3.17 -18.99
N ILE A 326 -8.95 -2.17 -18.18
CA ILE A 326 -8.25 -1.76 -16.96
C ILE A 326 -9.29 -1.55 -15.86
N TYR A 327 -9.31 -2.42 -14.86
CA TYR A 327 -10.23 -2.31 -13.72
C TYR A 327 -9.48 -1.98 -12.44
N ILE A 328 -9.97 -1.00 -11.69
CA ILE A 328 -9.32 -0.46 -10.49
C ILE A 328 -10.31 -0.35 -9.34
N GLU A 329 -9.94 -0.88 -8.19
CA GLU A 329 -10.59 -0.59 -6.91
C GLU A 329 -9.58 0.12 -6.03
N THR A 330 -9.98 1.26 -5.47
CA THR A 330 -9.10 2.03 -4.57
C THR A 330 -9.93 2.89 -3.61
N PRO A 331 -9.56 2.99 -2.32
CA PRO A 331 -10.20 3.95 -1.43
C PRO A 331 -9.91 5.39 -1.84
N TYR A 332 -8.71 5.64 -2.37
CA TYR A 332 -8.22 6.97 -2.72
C TYR A 332 -7.69 6.97 -4.14
N PHE A 333 -8.25 7.82 -4.99
CA PHE A 333 -7.81 7.98 -6.38
C PHE A 333 -7.25 9.39 -6.57
N ILE A 334 -5.98 9.55 -6.21
CA ILE A 334 -5.21 10.79 -6.29
C ILE A 334 -3.93 10.49 -7.08
N PRO A 335 -4.06 10.08 -8.35
CA PRO A 335 -2.96 9.49 -9.11
C PRO A 335 -1.84 10.49 -9.40
N ASP A 336 -0.61 9.98 -9.52
CA ASP A 336 0.50 10.71 -10.12
C ASP A 336 0.17 11.14 -11.57
N PRO A 337 0.66 12.30 -12.07
CA PRO A 337 0.45 12.73 -13.45
C PRO A 337 0.75 11.67 -14.52
N SER A 338 1.74 10.80 -14.30
CA SER A 338 2.11 9.74 -15.24
C SER A 338 1.03 8.66 -15.32
N LEU A 339 0.52 8.22 -14.16
CA LEU A 339 -0.59 7.27 -14.09
C LEU A 339 -1.88 7.88 -14.64
N LEU A 340 -2.17 9.14 -14.30
CA LEU A 340 -3.32 9.88 -14.82
C LEU A 340 -3.29 9.95 -16.36
N MET A 341 -2.12 10.27 -16.94
CA MET A 341 -1.91 10.31 -18.38
C MET A 341 -2.04 8.92 -19.02
N GLY A 342 -1.49 7.89 -18.38
CA GLY A 342 -1.61 6.49 -18.84
C GLY A 342 -3.06 6.05 -18.95
N LEU A 343 -3.85 6.24 -17.89
CA LEU A 343 -5.27 5.86 -17.86
C LEU A 343 -6.10 6.63 -18.91
N ARG A 344 -5.84 7.93 -19.07
CA ARG A 344 -6.46 8.75 -20.13
C ARG A 344 -6.13 8.21 -21.52
N THR A 345 -4.86 7.88 -21.75
CA THR A 345 -4.37 7.41 -23.05
C THR A 345 -4.98 6.05 -23.40
N ALA A 346 -5.06 5.14 -22.43
CA ALA A 346 -5.71 3.85 -22.59
C ALA A 346 -7.20 4.01 -22.96
N ALA A 347 -7.95 4.80 -22.19
CA ALA A 347 -9.37 5.05 -22.45
C ALA A 347 -9.62 5.69 -23.82
N LEU A 348 -8.82 6.70 -24.20
CA LEU A 348 -8.91 7.34 -25.51
C LEU A 348 -8.55 6.40 -26.67
N SER A 349 -7.76 5.35 -26.40
CA SER A 349 -7.40 4.32 -27.37
C SER A 349 -8.44 3.20 -27.48
N GLY A 350 -9.56 3.28 -26.75
CA GLY A 350 -10.65 2.31 -26.79
C GLY A 350 -10.59 1.21 -25.73
N VAL A 351 -9.62 1.24 -24.81
CA VAL A 351 -9.54 0.31 -23.68
C VAL A 351 -10.68 0.60 -22.68
N ASP A 352 -11.36 -0.43 -22.19
CA ASP A 352 -12.42 -0.30 -21.18
C ASP A 352 -11.81 -0.04 -19.80
N VAL A 353 -11.73 1.23 -19.41
CA VAL A 353 -11.20 1.64 -18.11
C VAL A 353 -12.34 1.88 -17.12
N ARG A 354 -12.36 1.11 -16.02
CA ARG A 354 -13.38 1.22 -14.96
C ARG A 354 -12.72 1.38 -13.59
N ILE A 355 -13.22 2.31 -12.79
CA ILE A 355 -12.68 2.60 -11.45
C ILE A 355 -13.81 2.64 -10.43
N ILE A 356 -13.70 1.83 -9.37
CA ILE A 356 -14.59 1.87 -8.21
C ILE A 356 -13.90 2.65 -7.07
N ILE A 357 -14.59 3.68 -6.58
CA ILE A 357 -14.17 4.52 -5.46
C ILE A 357 -15.27 4.58 -4.38
N PRO A 358 -14.96 5.02 -3.14
CA PRO A 358 -15.96 5.13 -2.09
C PRO A 358 -17.12 6.11 -2.40
N TYR A 359 -18.35 5.69 -2.06
CA TYR A 359 -19.46 6.63 -1.92
C TYR A 359 -19.40 7.38 -0.58
N VAL A 360 -19.18 6.65 0.52
CA VAL A 360 -19.05 7.22 1.86
C VAL A 360 -17.57 7.39 2.20
N PRO A 361 -17.12 8.61 2.59
CA PRO A 361 -15.72 8.81 2.96
C PRO A 361 -15.44 8.51 4.43
N ASP A 362 -14.29 7.90 4.68
CA ASP A 362 -13.58 7.97 5.95
C ASP A 362 -13.18 9.43 6.24
N THR A 363 -12.59 10.11 5.24
CA THR A 363 -12.06 11.47 5.32
C THR A 363 -12.60 12.35 4.19
N LYS A 364 -13.34 13.42 4.54
CA LYS A 364 -13.96 14.33 3.55
C LYS A 364 -12.94 15.02 2.63
N LEU A 365 -11.79 15.41 3.16
CA LEU A 365 -10.73 16.07 2.39
C LEU A 365 -10.18 15.16 1.29
N VAL A 366 -9.91 13.90 1.63
CA VAL A 366 -9.36 12.90 0.69
C VAL A 366 -10.39 12.56 -0.39
N LEU A 367 -11.67 12.45 -0.04
CA LEU A 367 -12.73 12.29 -1.04
C LEU A 367 -12.84 13.51 -1.97
N SER A 368 -12.76 14.74 -1.45
CA SER A 368 -12.75 15.94 -2.31
C SER A 368 -11.56 15.96 -3.26
N ALA A 369 -10.38 15.51 -2.81
CA ALA A 369 -9.20 15.36 -3.67
C ALA A 369 -9.44 14.29 -4.73
N THR A 370 -9.98 13.13 -4.36
CA THR A 370 -10.36 12.06 -5.30
C THR A 370 -11.34 12.56 -6.37
N LEU A 371 -12.42 13.21 -5.97
CA LEU A 371 -13.44 13.74 -6.89
C LEU A 371 -12.88 14.82 -7.83
N SER A 372 -11.80 15.50 -7.46
CA SER A 372 -11.15 16.50 -8.31
C SER A 372 -10.50 15.93 -9.59
N TYR A 373 -10.27 14.61 -9.66
CA TYR A 373 -9.76 13.91 -10.85
C TYR A 373 -10.86 13.27 -11.69
N VAL A 374 -12.07 13.09 -11.12
CA VAL A 374 -13.17 12.36 -11.77
C VAL A 374 -13.64 13.04 -13.05
N GLU A 375 -13.78 14.38 -13.06
CA GLU A 375 -14.20 15.11 -14.27
C GLU A 375 -13.27 14.87 -15.45
N GLU A 376 -11.97 14.89 -15.17
CA GLU A 376 -10.92 14.67 -16.16
C GLU A 376 -10.93 13.23 -16.71
N MET A 377 -11.19 12.24 -15.84
CA MET A 377 -11.31 10.83 -16.22
C MET A 377 -12.57 10.57 -17.07
N LEU A 378 -13.72 11.07 -16.62
CA LEU A 378 -14.99 10.96 -17.37
C LEU A 378 -14.89 11.60 -18.75
N ALA A 379 -14.15 12.72 -18.88
CA ALA A 379 -13.92 13.36 -20.17
C ALA A 379 -13.06 12.54 -21.13
N ALA A 380 -12.21 11.64 -20.62
CA ALA A 380 -11.38 10.74 -21.42
C ALA A 380 -12.05 9.40 -21.76
N GLY A 381 -13.28 9.16 -21.28
CA GLY A 381 -14.02 7.92 -21.51
C GLY A 381 -13.87 6.87 -20.41
N VAL A 382 -13.14 7.18 -19.32
CA VAL A 382 -13.06 6.30 -18.14
C VAL A 382 -14.42 6.25 -17.44
N ARG A 383 -14.87 5.07 -17.04
CA ARG A 383 -16.12 4.87 -16.30
C ARG A 383 -15.83 4.82 -14.79
N ILE A 384 -16.47 5.70 -14.04
CA ILE A 384 -16.26 5.82 -12.59
C ILE A 384 -17.51 5.35 -11.86
N TYR A 385 -17.33 4.50 -10.85
CA TYR A 385 -18.37 3.93 -10.02
C TYR A 385 -18.15 4.29 -8.55
N ARG A 386 -19.22 4.57 -7.82
CA ARG A 386 -19.18 4.85 -6.39
C ARG A 386 -19.83 3.72 -5.62
N TYR A 387 -19.04 3.00 -4.82
CA TYR A 387 -19.49 1.86 -4.02
C TYR A 387 -20.42 2.29 -2.89
N ARG A 388 -21.66 1.75 -2.86
CA ARG A 388 -22.74 2.25 -1.99
C ARG A 388 -23.02 1.36 -0.77
N LYS A 389 -22.65 0.08 -0.82
CA LYS A 389 -22.90 -0.86 0.28
C LYS A 389 -22.10 -0.56 1.56
N GLY A 390 -21.01 0.19 1.43
CA GLY A 390 -20.25 0.69 2.57
C GLY A 390 -19.00 1.43 2.13
N PHE A 391 -17.85 1.07 2.68
CA PHE A 391 -16.55 1.66 2.35
C PHE A 391 -15.72 0.74 1.46
N MET A 392 -15.37 1.23 0.27
CA MET A 392 -14.45 0.55 -0.64
C MET A 392 -13.01 0.82 -0.19
N HIS A 393 -12.33 -0.20 0.31
CA HIS A 393 -10.94 -0.12 0.75
C HIS A 393 -10.03 -1.12 0.02
N ALA A 394 -10.54 -1.87 -0.96
CA ALA A 394 -9.70 -2.73 -1.79
C ALA A 394 -8.66 -1.90 -2.59
N LYS A 395 -7.49 -2.50 -2.85
CA LYS A 395 -6.44 -1.97 -3.72
C LYS A 395 -6.13 -3.00 -4.78
N VAL A 396 -7.03 -3.06 -5.76
CA VAL A 396 -7.00 -4.06 -6.81
C VAL A 396 -6.80 -3.35 -8.15
N LEU A 397 -5.89 -3.86 -8.96
CA LEU A 397 -5.70 -3.49 -10.35
C LEU A 397 -5.82 -4.76 -11.20
N ILE A 398 -6.59 -4.71 -12.28
CA ILE A 398 -6.70 -5.80 -13.25
C ILE A 398 -6.42 -5.21 -14.63
N ILE A 399 -5.49 -5.82 -15.35
CA ILE A 399 -5.12 -5.45 -16.73
C ILE A 399 -5.31 -6.69 -17.59
N ASP A 400 -6.30 -6.64 -18.50
CA ASP A 400 -6.59 -7.72 -19.44
C ASP A 400 -6.62 -9.12 -18.78
N HIS A 401 -6.06 -10.14 -19.44
CA HIS A 401 -5.59 -11.37 -18.80
C HIS A 401 -4.06 -11.35 -18.61
N LEU A 402 -3.48 -10.15 -18.59
CA LEU A 402 -2.03 -9.93 -18.53
C LEU A 402 -1.52 -10.02 -17.09
N LEU A 403 -2.13 -9.25 -16.17
CA LEU A 403 -1.80 -9.29 -14.76
C LEU A 403 -2.91 -8.69 -13.89
N ALA A 404 -2.92 -9.10 -12.62
CA ALA A 404 -3.63 -8.41 -11.56
C ALA A 404 -2.67 -8.01 -10.43
N SER A 405 -2.98 -6.94 -9.70
CA SER A 405 -2.28 -6.53 -8.49
C SER A 405 -3.22 -6.44 -7.31
N VAL A 406 -2.82 -7.00 -6.18
CA VAL A 406 -3.49 -6.86 -4.88
C VAL A 406 -2.44 -6.48 -3.85
N GLY A 407 -2.73 -5.52 -2.98
CA GLY A 407 -1.77 -5.12 -1.97
C GLY A 407 -2.24 -4.03 -1.04
N THR A 408 -1.28 -3.25 -0.57
CA THR A 408 -1.51 -2.19 0.42
C THR A 408 -1.54 -0.80 -0.21
N ALA A 409 -0.92 -0.61 -1.38
CA ALA A 409 -0.77 0.68 -2.02
C ALA A 409 -2.08 1.18 -2.64
N ASN A 410 -2.54 2.35 -2.20
CA ASN A 410 -3.65 3.03 -2.86
C ASN A 410 -3.18 3.62 -4.21
N MET A 411 -4.14 4.01 -5.05
CA MET A 411 -3.85 4.81 -6.26
C MET A 411 -3.67 6.30 -5.92
N ASP A 412 -2.79 6.60 -4.95
CA ASP A 412 -2.48 7.95 -4.48
C ASP A 412 -0.97 8.25 -4.40
N MET A 413 -0.64 9.54 -4.48
CA MET A 413 0.75 10.02 -4.40
C MET A 413 1.44 9.61 -3.09
N ARG A 414 0.72 9.55 -1.97
CA ARG A 414 1.31 9.17 -0.69
C ARG A 414 1.77 7.72 -0.64
N SER A 415 0.97 6.79 -1.15
CA SER A 415 1.33 5.37 -1.25
C SER A 415 2.54 5.19 -2.17
N PHE A 416 2.56 5.89 -3.30
CA PHE A 416 3.66 5.77 -4.26
C PHE A 416 4.99 6.39 -3.78
N PHE A 417 4.94 7.51 -3.03
CA PHE A 417 6.15 8.29 -2.76
C PHE A 417 6.59 8.36 -1.29
N SER A 418 5.78 7.91 -0.34
CA SER A 418 6.00 8.23 1.09
C SER A 418 5.75 7.07 2.04
N ASN A 419 4.78 6.21 1.77
CA ASN A 419 4.58 5.01 2.57
C ASN A 419 5.53 3.89 2.16
N PHE A 420 5.82 2.99 3.11
CA PHE A 420 6.28 1.65 2.78
C PHE A 420 5.04 0.84 2.43
N GLU A 421 5.01 0.27 1.23
CA GLU A 421 3.89 -0.48 0.69
C GLU A 421 4.37 -1.84 0.14
N ILE A 422 3.43 -2.76 -0.07
CA ILE A 422 3.68 -4.06 -0.66
C ILE A 422 2.47 -4.54 -1.47
N ASN A 423 2.72 -5.03 -2.68
CA ASN A 423 1.73 -5.64 -3.55
C ASN A 423 2.23 -7.02 -4.02
N ALA A 424 1.30 -7.93 -4.29
CA ALA A 424 1.54 -9.07 -5.17
C ALA A 424 1.04 -8.75 -6.57
N LEU A 425 1.83 -9.12 -7.57
CA LEU A 425 1.40 -9.22 -8.96
C LEU A 425 1.10 -10.69 -9.25
N LEU A 426 -0.09 -10.96 -9.75
CA LEU A 426 -0.59 -12.28 -10.16
C LEU A 426 -0.64 -12.29 -11.69
N PHE A 427 -0.06 -13.32 -12.30
CA PHE A 427 0.00 -13.45 -13.76
C PHE A 427 -0.87 -14.60 -14.30
N ASP A 428 -1.44 -15.41 -13.40
CA ASP A 428 -2.25 -16.56 -13.80
C ASP A 428 -3.71 -16.17 -14.07
N VAL A 429 -4.24 -16.61 -15.21
CA VAL A 429 -5.59 -16.26 -15.69
C VAL A 429 -6.66 -16.60 -14.66
N LYS A 430 -6.56 -17.74 -13.97
CA LYS A 430 -7.56 -18.14 -12.98
C LYS A 430 -7.66 -17.16 -11.81
N ALA A 431 -6.53 -16.69 -11.33
CA ALA A 431 -6.48 -15.71 -10.24
C ALA A 431 -7.00 -14.33 -10.71
N ILE A 432 -6.68 -13.95 -11.95
CA ILE A 432 -7.17 -12.72 -12.58
C ILE A 432 -8.70 -12.75 -12.73
N GLU A 433 -9.25 -13.83 -13.30
CA GLU A 433 -10.70 -14.02 -13.46
C GLU A 433 -11.43 -14.07 -12.11
N ARG A 434 -10.81 -14.67 -11.08
CA ARG A 434 -11.36 -14.68 -9.72
C ARG A 434 -11.52 -13.27 -9.17
N LEU A 435 -10.52 -12.40 -9.36
CA LEU A 435 -10.57 -10.99 -8.96
C LEU A 435 -11.54 -10.18 -9.82
N GLU A 436 -11.63 -10.46 -11.12
CA GLU A 436 -12.59 -9.82 -12.01
C GLU A 436 -14.03 -10.15 -11.61
N ALA A 437 -14.32 -11.39 -11.21
CA ALA A 437 -15.63 -11.77 -10.70
C ALA A 437 -16.01 -10.98 -9.44
N ASP A 438 -15.06 -10.73 -8.53
CA ASP A 438 -15.31 -9.89 -7.35
C ASP A 438 -15.55 -8.42 -7.76
N PHE A 439 -14.73 -7.88 -8.67
CA PHE A 439 -14.91 -6.52 -9.19
C PHE A 439 -16.30 -6.33 -9.81
N MET A 440 -16.75 -7.28 -10.62
CA MET A 440 -18.07 -7.22 -11.27
C MET A 440 -19.20 -7.27 -10.24
N LYS A 441 -19.05 -8.06 -9.18
CA LYS A 441 -19.99 -8.08 -8.05
C LYS A 441 -20.00 -6.76 -7.29
N ASP A 442 -18.84 -6.16 -7.04
CA ASP A 442 -18.75 -4.85 -6.39
C ASP A 442 -19.33 -3.72 -7.26
N MET A 443 -19.36 -3.87 -8.58
CA MET A 443 -20.09 -2.96 -9.46
C MET A 443 -21.60 -3.03 -9.28
N GLU A 444 -22.18 -4.19 -8.98
CA GLU A 444 -23.62 -4.33 -8.70
C GLU A 444 -24.04 -3.51 -7.46
N ASP A 445 -23.15 -3.43 -6.48
CA ASP A 445 -23.28 -2.62 -5.27
C ASP A 445 -22.85 -1.14 -5.46
N SER A 446 -22.53 -0.74 -6.71
CA SER A 446 -22.02 0.58 -7.05
C SER A 446 -22.95 1.39 -7.96
N GLY A 447 -22.90 2.71 -7.83
CA GLY A 447 -23.58 3.63 -8.76
C GLY A 447 -22.59 4.28 -9.73
N GLU A 448 -22.84 4.16 -11.04
CA GLU A 448 -22.05 4.86 -12.06
C GLU A 448 -22.20 6.38 -11.95
N VAL A 449 -21.08 7.10 -12.06
CA VAL A 449 -21.03 8.56 -12.09
C VAL A 449 -21.08 9.00 -13.55
N THR A 450 -22.22 9.52 -13.98
CA THR A 450 -22.33 10.06 -15.35
C THR A 450 -21.68 11.44 -15.43
N ARG A 451 -21.04 11.72 -16.57
CA ARG A 451 -20.46 13.04 -16.85
C ARG A 451 -21.47 14.16 -16.71
N GLU A 452 -22.68 13.98 -17.25
CA GLU A 452 -23.75 14.98 -17.17
C GLU A 452 -24.14 15.32 -15.73
N ALA A 453 -24.32 14.31 -14.88
CA ALA A 453 -24.63 14.52 -13.46
C ALA A 453 -23.46 15.19 -12.74
N PHE A 454 -22.23 14.76 -13.01
CA PHE A 454 -21.04 15.30 -12.36
C PHE A 454 -20.80 16.77 -12.72
N MET A 455 -21.10 17.21 -13.95
CA MET A 455 -20.94 18.61 -14.36
C MET A 455 -21.92 19.56 -13.65
N LYS A 456 -23.10 19.07 -13.26
CA LYS A 456 -24.17 19.82 -12.59
C LYS A 456 -23.93 20.01 -11.08
N ARG A 457 -22.82 19.50 -10.53
CA ARG A 457 -22.51 19.62 -9.10
C ARG A 457 -22.35 21.08 -8.63
N PRO A 458 -22.70 21.41 -7.38
CA PRO A 458 -22.70 22.79 -6.89
C PRO A 458 -21.32 23.47 -6.95
N LEU A 459 -21.29 24.79 -7.15
CA LEU A 459 -20.04 25.58 -7.19
C LEU A 459 -19.19 25.44 -5.92
N ARG A 460 -19.83 25.31 -4.75
CA ARG A 460 -19.13 25.07 -3.48
C ARG A 460 -18.35 23.75 -3.50
N GLN A 461 -18.92 22.71 -4.12
CA GLN A 461 -18.24 21.43 -4.27
C GLN A 461 -17.05 21.57 -5.23
N LYS A 462 -17.23 22.22 -6.38
CA LYS A 462 -16.14 22.47 -7.35
C LYS A 462 -14.97 23.24 -6.73
N ALA A 463 -15.26 24.26 -5.93
CA ALA A 463 -14.24 25.03 -5.22
C ALA A 463 -13.49 24.16 -4.18
N GLY A 464 -14.21 23.34 -3.43
CA GLY A 464 -13.62 22.39 -2.47
C GLY A 464 -12.71 21.36 -3.14
N GLU A 465 -13.14 20.79 -4.27
CA GLU A 465 -12.35 19.88 -5.10
C GLU A 465 -11.08 20.55 -5.63
N ALA A 466 -11.17 21.80 -6.11
CA ALA A 466 -10.01 22.54 -6.61
C ALA A 466 -8.96 22.80 -5.51
N VAL A 467 -9.39 23.22 -4.32
CA VAL A 467 -8.50 23.40 -3.17
C VAL A 467 -7.88 22.06 -2.75
N ALA A 468 -8.68 21.00 -2.70
CA ALA A 468 -8.18 19.66 -2.36
C ALA A 468 -7.16 19.13 -3.37
N ARG A 469 -7.35 19.40 -4.68
CA ARG A 469 -6.41 19.02 -5.74
C ARG A 469 -5.03 19.67 -5.58
N MET A 470 -4.99 20.92 -5.09
CA MET A 470 -3.72 21.60 -4.80
C MET A 470 -2.98 20.95 -3.61
N LEU A 471 -3.70 20.26 -2.73
CA LEU A 471 -3.15 19.54 -1.59
C LEU A 471 -2.82 18.07 -1.89
N SER A 472 -3.22 17.53 -3.04
CA SER A 472 -2.95 16.14 -3.48
C SER A 472 -1.51 15.65 -3.23
N PRO A 473 -0.45 16.45 -3.46
CA PRO A 473 0.93 15.98 -3.23
C PRO A 473 1.28 15.71 -1.77
N LEU A 474 0.40 16.10 -0.84
CA LEU A 474 0.52 15.89 0.60
C LEU A 474 -0.48 14.85 1.13
N LEU A 475 -1.42 14.38 0.28
CA LEU A 475 -2.50 13.47 0.64
C LEU A 475 -2.16 12.02 0.33
#